data_AF-A0A929BQK6-F1
#
_entry.id   AF-A0A929BQK6-F1
#
_cell.length_a   1.000
_cell.length_b   1.000
_cell.length_c   1.000
_cell.angle_alpha   90.00
_cell.angle_beta   90.00
_cell.angle_gamma   90.00
#
_symmetry.space_group_name_H-M   'P 1'
#
loop_
_entity.id
_entity.type
_entity.pdbx_description
1 polymer ?
#
loop_
_entity_poly.entity_id
_entity_poly.type
_entity_poly.pdbx_seq_one_letter_code
_entity_poly.pdbx_strand_id
1 'polypeptide(L)'
;TFADPEWQMGPQWRAFDSQSATNTQSQDGKLAGTRSINQVLVPTMSGKFTIPAIHFSFFDPQSASYQTISTNPIHLNVESDGQPLTPVVIEDDPTMIPSVGHIRPIKDSPQSNSIPSLLTQKVGFWSLWTLPLILLVGQYGWHKRKQYLMNNPQAKQSQKAAKKAYQALKKIDINSSDYYNSVGRVLTTYISDKLNRSVAGLTQAELSGLMLAQGVNNDLVEQVRTCLTISEMGQYAPIHQMNTKEVHLETKSLIAELEKVL
;
A
#
# COMPACT_ATOMS: atom_id res chain seq x y z
N THR A 1 28.58 9.87 28.73
CA THR A 1 28.85 9.49 30.13
C THR A 1 28.66 8.00 30.25
N PHE A 2 29.63 7.28 30.82
CA PHE A 2 29.54 5.84 30.98
C PHE A 2 28.50 5.50 32.06
N ALA A 3 27.74 4.42 31.85
CA ALA A 3 26.83 3.90 32.87
C ALA A 3 27.63 3.31 34.03
N ASP A 4 27.09 3.40 35.24
CA ASP A 4 27.67 2.71 36.38
C ASP A 4 27.44 1.20 36.24
N PRO A 5 28.43 0.34 36.57
CA PRO A 5 28.26 -1.09 36.50
C PRO A 5 27.22 -1.54 37.53
N GLU A 6 26.20 -2.25 37.08
CA GLU A 6 25.19 -2.84 37.96
C GLU A 6 25.67 -4.21 38.44
N TRP A 7 25.78 -4.38 39.77
CA TRP A 7 26.06 -5.68 40.37
C TRP A 7 24.77 -6.46 40.60
N GLN A 8 24.60 -7.56 39.87
CA GLN A 8 23.58 -8.56 40.17
C GLN A 8 24.01 -9.39 41.38
N MET A 9 23.83 -8.84 42.58
CA MET A 9 24.11 -9.56 43.80
C MET A 9 22.96 -10.51 44.12
N GLY A 10 23.28 -11.76 44.43
CA GLY A 10 22.31 -12.75 44.91
C GLY A 10 21.72 -12.38 46.27
N PRO A 11 20.71 -13.11 46.75
CA PRO A 11 19.94 -12.79 47.97
C PRO A 11 20.79 -12.75 49.27
N GLN A 12 22.03 -13.25 49.23
CA GLN A 12 23.00 -13.24 50.33
C GLN A 12 23.68 -11.87 50.59
N TRP A 13 23.34 -10.82 49.84
CA TRP A 13 23.93 -9.49 49.99
C TRP A 13 22.86 -8.40 50.07
N ARG A 14 23.07 -7.45 50.98
CA ARG A 14 22.38 -6.16 50.97
C ARG A 14 23.30 -5.11 50.36
N ALA A 15 22.95 -4.62 49.18
CA ALA A 15 23.65 -3.54 48.52
C ALA A 15 23.00 -2.19 48.83
N PHE A 16 23.82 -1.18 49.11
CA PHE A 16 23.40 0.21 49.21
C PHE A 16 23.65 0.94 47.89
N ASP A 17 23.01 2.10 47.74
CA ASP A 17 23.19 2.97 46.58
C ASP A 17 24.66 3.35 46.40
N SER A 18 25.18 3.17 45.19
CA SER A 18 26.55 3.53 44.84
C SER A 18 26.70 5.04 44.71
N GLN A 19 27.78 5.58 45.26
CA GLN A 19 28.20 6.95 44.99
C GLN A 19 29.27 6.96 43.90
N SER A 20 29.02 7.66 42.80
CA SER A 20 29.97 7.81 41.70
C SER A 20 30.49 9.25 41.60
N ALA A 21 31.81 9.39 41.48
CA ALA A 21 32.50 10.65 41.24
C ALA A 21 33.25 10.56 39.91
N THR A 22 33.08 11.55 39.05
CA THR A 22 33.78 11.63 37.76
C THR A 22 34.60 12.91 37.73
N ASN A 23 35.91 12.78 37.53
CA ASN A 23 36.82 13.88 37.29
C ASN A 23 37.33 13.79 35.85
N THR A 24 37.10 14.83 35.06
CA THR A 24 37.49 14.86 33.65
C THR A 24 38.27 16.14 33.38
N GLN A 25 39.37 16.01 32.66
CA GLN A 25 40.22 17.09 32.20
C GLN A 25 40.40 16.98 30.68
N SER A 26 40.45 18.13 30.02
CA SER A 26 40.76 18.21 28.59
C SER A 26 42.13 18.84 28.45
N GLN A 27 43.08 18.12 27.88
CA GLN A 27 44.43 18.61 27.62
C GLN A 27 44.82 18.25 26.18
N ASP A 28 45.28 19.24 25.41
CA ASP A 28 45.70 19.10 24.01
C ASP A 28 44.70 18.38 23.10
N GLY A 29 43.40 18.69 23.26
CA GLY A 29 42.32 18.12 22.45
C GLY A 29 41.97 16.66 22.78
N LYS A 30 42.56 16.09 23.84
CA LYS A 30 42.23 14.75 24.36
C LYS A 30 41.47 14.88 25.68
N LEU A 31 40.38 14.13 25.78
CA LEU A 31 39.60 14.01 27.02
C LEU A 31 40.19 12.88 27.87
N ALA A 32 40.72 13.21 29.03
CA ALA A 32 41.21 12.24 30.01
C ALA A 32 40.44 12.41 31.32
N GLY A 33 40.23 11.32 32.05
CA GLY A 33 39.48 11.40 33.30
C GLY A 33 39.54 10.13 34.11
N THR A 34 39.01 10.20 35.33
CA THR A 34 38.87 9.08 36.25
C THR A 34 37.44 9.08 36.78
N ARG A 35 36.80 7.92 36.75
CA ARG A 35 35.51 7.68 37.40
C ARG A 35 35.73 6.70 38.53
N SER A 36 35.39 7.10 39.75
CA SER A 36 35.46 6.27 40.95
C SER A 36 34.05 5.98 41.43
N ILE A 37 33.76 4.73 41.71
CA ILE A 37 32.44 4.25 42.14
C ILE A 37 32.62 3.52 43.46
N ASN A 38 31.94 4.01 44.49
CA ASN A 38 31.98 3.44 45.82
C ASN A 38 30.62 2.84 46.15
N GLN A 39 30.56 1.53 46.39
CA GLN A 39 29.35 0.82 46.76
C GLN A 39 29.58 0.03 48.05
N VAL A 40 28.65 0.15 49.00
CA VAL A 40 28.70 -0.59 50.26
C VAL A 40 27.88 -1.87 50.11
N LEU A 41 28.51 -3.00 50.42
CA LEU A 41 27.92 -4.33 50.40
C LEU A 41 27.96 -4.94 51.79
N VAL A 42 26.81 -5.38 52.29
CA VAL A 42 26.68 -6.03 53.60
C VAL A 42 26.26 -7.48 53.42
N PRO A 43 27.07 -8.46 53.82
CA PRO A 43 26.68 -9.87 53.75
C PRO A 43 25.59 -10.17 54.78
N THR A 44 24.55 -10.89 54.37
CA THR A 44 23.42 -11.27 55.25
C THR A 44 23.56 -12.67 55.83
N MET A 45 24.54 -13.46 55.36
CA MET A 45 24.84 -14.81 55.82
C MET A 45 26.35 -14.98 56.02
N SER A 46 26.74 -15.86 56.93
CA SER A 46 28.14 -16.29 57.09
C SER A 46 28.51 -17.36 56.06
N GLY A 47 29.78 -17.44 55.69
CA GLY A 47 30.29 -18.41 54.73
C GLY A 47 31.36 -17.85 53.79
N LYS A 48 31.76 -18.68 52.82
CA LYS A 48 32.72 -18.31 51.77
C LYS A 48 31.96 -17.74 50.57
N PHE A 49 32.21 -16.48 50.26
CA PHE A 49 31.63 -15.80 49.11
C PHE A 49 32.70 -15.43 48.10
N THR A 50 32.31 -15.35 46.83
CA THR A 50 33.17 -14.83 45.76
C THR A 50 32.44 -13.71 45.06
N ILE A 51 33.02 -12.51 45.07
CA ILE A 51 32.58 -11.41 44.23
C ILE A 51 33.15 -11.68 42.83
N PRO A 52 32.30 -11.78 41.79
CA PRO A 52 32.76 -12.12 40.44
C PRO A 52 33.64 -11.02 39.85
N ALA A 53 34.45 -11.40 38.85
CA ALA A 53 35.18 -10.47 38.01
C ALA A 53 34.20 -9.50 37.31
N ILE A 54 34.61 -8.24 37.22
CA ILE A 54 33.86 -7.20 36.51
C ILE A 54 34.50 -7.02 35.16
N HIS A 55 33.69 -7.11 34.11
CA HIS A 55 34.15 -6.92 32.74
C HIS A 55 33.81 -5.51 32.27
N PHE A 56 34.78 -4.82 31.69
CA PHE A 56 34.61 -3.50 31.09
C PHE A 56 35.11 -3.50 29.65
N SER A 57 34.21 -3.22 28.72
CA SER A 57 34.51 -3.17 27.29
C SER A 57 34.61 -1.73 26.80
N PHE A 58 35.72 -1.40 26.15
CA PHE A 58 35.95 -0.08 25.56
C PHE A 58 36.52 -0.19 24.14
N PHE A 59 36.34 0.86 23.35
CA PHE A 59 36.92 0.94 22.01
C PHE A 59 38.34 1.51 22.11
N ASP A 60 39.33 0.76 21.61
CA ASP A 60 40.70 1.26 21.48
C ASP A 60 40.91 1.85 20.08
N PRO A 61 41.09 3.18 19.95
CA PRO A 61 41.28 3.81 18.66
C PRO A 61 42.63 3.47 17.98
N GLN A 62 43.63 2.96 18.71
CA GLN A 62 44.91 2.55 18.10
C GLN A 62 44.78 1.21 17.38
N SER A 63 44.11 0.24 17.98
CA SER A 63 43.85 -1.07 17.37
C SER A 63 42.55 -1.12 16.53
N ALA A 64 41.77 -0.04 16.52
CA ALA A 64 40.47 0.06 15.85
C ALA A 64 39.50 -1.08 16.21
N SER A 65 39.57 -1.56 17.46
CA SER A 65 38.83 -2.73 17.93
C SER A 65 38.30 -2.52 19.34
N TYR A 66 37.26 -3.26 19.71
CA TYR A 66 36.78 -3.30 21.08
C TYR A 66 37.64 -4.24 21.91
N GLN A 67 38.10 -3.77 23.06
CA GLN A 67 38.85 -4.54 24.04
C GLN A 67 38.06 -4.66 25.33
N THR A 68 38.16 -5.81 25.99
CA THR A 68 37.52 -6.07 27.29
C THR A 68 38.59 -6.32 28.33
N ILE A 69 38.60 -5.49 29.37
CA ILE A 69 39.43 -5.70 30.57
C ILE A 69 38.57 -6.26 31.69
N SER A 70 39.19 -7.03 32.58
CA SER A 70 38.48 -7.70 33.68
C SER A 70 39.23 -7.53 34.99
N THR A 71 38.51 -7.36 36.09
CA THR A 71 39.09 -7.45 37.43
C THR A 71 39.24 -8.90 37.85
N ASN A 72 40.07 -9.17 38.86
CA ASN A 72 40.13 -10.50 39.46
C ASN A 72 38.93 -10.70 40.40
N PRO A 73 38.38 -11.93 40.49
CA PRO A 73 37.39 -12.27 41.52
C PRO A 73 37.96 -12.04 42.92
N ILE A 74 37.11 -11.57 43.84
CA ILE A 74 37.48 -11.34 45.24
C ILE A 74 36.85 -12.43 46.10
N HIS A 75 37.69 -13.24 46.74
CA HIS A 75 37.24 -14.28 47.68
C HIS A 75 37.17 -13.71 49.10
N LEU A 76 36.01 -13.86 49.75
CA LEU A 76 35.73 -13.36 51.08
C LEU A 76 35.27 -14.52 51.97
N ASN A 77 35.80 -14.59 53.19
CA ASN A 77 35.30 -15.49 54.23
C ASN A 77 34.62 -14.65 55.30
N VAL A 78 33.29 -14.74 55.38
CA VAL A 78 32.48 -13.97 56.33
C VAL A 78 32.20 -14.86 57.54
N GLU A 79 32.74 -14.48 58.69
CA GLU A 79 32.52 -15.16 59.97
C GLU A 79 31.33 -14.53 60.70
N SER A 80 30.54 -15.35 61.40
CA SER A 80 29.43 -14.87 62.23
C SER A 80 29.95 -14.50 63.62
N ASP A 81 29.48 -13.39 64.18
CA ASP A 81 29.81 -12.94 65.54
C ASP A 81 28.98 -13.66 66.63
N GLY A 82 28.24 -14.72 66.28
CA GLY A 82 27.45 -15.50 67.22
C GLY A 82 26.04 -14.94 67.48
N GLN A 83 25.64 -13.82 66.88
CA GLN A 83 24.23 -13.49 66.73
C GLN A 83 23.69 -14.20 65.49
N PRO A 84 22.61 -15.02 65.61
CA PRO A 84 21.91 -15.48 64.44
C PRO A 84 21.34 -14.25 63.75
N LEU A 85 21.96 -13.82 62.66
CA LEU A 85 21.32 -12.96 61.69
C LEU A 85 20.14 -13.79 61.20
N THR A 86 18.97 -13.54 61.78
CA THR A 86 17.73 -14.12 61.30
C THR A 86 17.71 -13.78 59.82
N PRO A 87 17.57 -14.77 58.93
CA PRO A 87 17.18 -14.43 57.58
C PRO A 87 15.91 -13.62 57.76
N VAL A 88 15.94 -12.35 57.36
CA VAL A 88 14.69 -11.70 57.01
C VAL A 88 14.26 -12.47 55.78
N VAL A 89 13.55 -13.57 56.04
CA VAL A 89 12.70 -14.21 55.07
C VAL A 89 11.69 -13.11 54.80
N ILE A 90 11.94 -12.34 53.75
CA ILE A 90 10.84 -11.72 53.04
C ILE A 90 10.12 -12.92 52.46
N GLU A 91 9.17 -13.44 53.24
CA GLU A 91 8.14 -14.33 52.75
C GLU A 91 7.43 -13.51 51.69
N ASP A 92 7.81 -13.75 50.44
CA ASP A 92 6.98 -13.43 49.30
C ASP A 92 5.83 -14.46 49.32
N ASP A 93 4.97 -14.36 50.34
CA ASP A 93 3.68 -15.03 50.38
C ASP A 93 2.73 -14.20 49.49
N PRO A 94 2.31 -14.70 48.33
CA PRO A 94 1.45 -13.94 47.44
C PRO A 94 -0.01 -13.88 47.95
N THR A 95 -0.32 -14.35 49.16
CA THR A 95 -1.72 -14.50 49.62
C THR A 95 -2.16 -13.70 50.84
N MET A 96 -1.36 -12.78 51.39
CA MET A 96 -1.86 -11.86 52.44
C MET A 96 -1.44 -10.40 52.21
N ILE A 97 -2.17 -9.72 51.32
CA ILE A 97 -2.17 -8.26 51.25
C ILE A 97 -3.39 -7.78 52.06
N PRO A 98 -3.23 -7.09 53.21
CA PRO A 98 -4.33 -6.32 53.77
C PRO A 98 -4.70 -5.27 52.73
N SER A 99 -5.95 -5.31 52.29
CA SER A 99 -6.52 -4.44 51.27
C SER A 99 -6.44 -2.97 51.68
N VAL A 100 -5.29 -2.34 51.46
CA VAL A 100 -5.16 -0.89 51.37
C VAL A 100 -5.37 -0.57 49.90
N GLY A 101 -6.62 -0.26 49.56
CA GLY A 101 -7.02 0.06 48.19
C GLY A 101 -6.26 1.27 47.68
N HIS A 102 -5.20 1.03 46.89
CA HIS A 102 -4.73 1.85 45.76
C HIS A 102 -3.40 1.38 45.14
N ILE A 103 -2.83 0.23 45.54
CA ILE A 103 -1.63 -0.30 44.87
C ILE A 103 -2.04 -1.52 44.06
N ARG A 104 -2.13 -1.35 42.73
CA ARG A 104 -2.28 -2.48 41.81
C ARG A 104 -0.94 -3.24 41.80
N PRO A 105 -0.93 -4.58 41.82
CA PRO A 105 0.31 -5.35 41.70
C PRO A 105 1.05 -4.95 40.42
N ILE A 106 2.37 -4.80 40.54
CA ILE A 106 3.26 -4.54 39.41
C ILE A 106 3.16 -5.76 38.50
N LYS A 107 2.92 -5.52 37.21
CA LYS A 107 2.76 -6.58 36.21
C LYS A 107 4.06 -7.39 36.15
N ASP A 108 3.96 -8.70 36.31
CA ASP A 108 5.08 -9.62 36.18
C ASP A 108 5.86 -9.33 34.89
N SER A 109 7.20 -9.34 35.00
CA SER A 109 8.07 -9.22 33.83
C SER A 109 7.67 -10.28 32.80
N PRO A 110 7.43 -9.93 31.53
CA PRO A 110 6.99 -10.90 30.54
C PRO A 110 8.02 -12.03 30.44
N GLN A 111 7.60 -13.27 30.74
CA GLN A 111 8.42 -14.50 30.63
C GLN A 111 8.80 -14.88 29.18
N SER A 112 8.77 -13.91 28.27
CA SER A 112 9.12 -14.12 26.88
C SER A 112 9.88 -12.91 26.37
N ASN A 113 11.19 -13.07 26.17
CA ASN A 113 12.01 -12.20 25.33
C ASN A 113 11.64 -12.36 23.83
N SER A 114 10.38 -12.68 23.52
CA SER A 114 9.90 -12.63 22.15
C SER A 114 9.62 -11.16 21.86
N ILE A 115 10.66 -10.46 21.41
CA ILE A 115 10.52 -9.13 20.80
C ILE A 115 9.43 -9.32 19.75
N PRO A 116 8.24 -8.70 19.93
CA PRO A 116 7.18 -8.87 18.95
C PRO A 116 7.76 -8.44 17.60
N SER A 117 7.66 -9.32 16.59
CA SER A 117 8.16 -9.07 15.24
C SER A 117 7.82 -7.63 14.86
N LEU A 118 8.84 -6.80 14.61
CA LEU A 118 8.66 -5.38 14.36
C LEU A 118 7.58 -5.21 13.29
N LEU A 119 6.70 -4.22 13.43
CA LEU A 119 5.62 -4.00 12.45
C LEU A 119 6.19 -3.85 11.02
N THR A 120 7.44 -3.41 10.89
CA THR A 120 8.21 -3.32 9.64
C THR A 120 8.49 -4.66 8.96
N GLN A 121 8.45 -5.78 9.68
CA GLN A 121 8.58 -7.14 9.13
C GLN A 121 7.27 -7.67 8.54
N LYS A 122 6.13 -7.08 8.92
CA LYS A 122 4.83 -7.45 8.36
C LYS A 122 4.64 -6.77 7.01
N VAL A 123 4.39 -7.56 5.96
CA VAL A 123 4.17 -7.06 4.59
C VAL A 123 3.06 -6.00 4.53
N GLY A 124 2.01 -6.16 5.35
CA GLY A 124 0.90 -5.20 5.42
C GLY A 124 1.31 -3.78 5.83
N PHE A 125 2.40 -3.61 6.58
CA PHE A 125 2.92 -2.28 6.94
C PHE A 125 3.39 -1.54 5.69
N TRP A 126 4.19 -2.19 4.84
CA TRP A 126 4.67 -1.60 3.59
C TRP A 126 3.53 -1.34 2.59
N SER A 127 2.52 -2.22 2.54
CA SER A 127 1.34 -1.99 1.69
C SER A 127 0.65 -0.67 2.01
N LEU A 128 0.54 -0.32 3.30
CA LEU A 128 -0.08 0.94 3.72
C LEU A 128 0.72 2.18 3.28
N TRP A 129 2.06 2.08 3.28
CA TRP A 129 2.94 3.14 2.78
C TRP A 129 2.92 3.27 1.25
N THR A 130 2.72 2.17 0.52
CA THR A 130 2.62 2.22 -0.96
C THR A 130 1.26 2.74 -1.45
N LEU A 131 0.22 2.63 -0.63
CA LEU A 131 -1.14 3.03 -0.98
C LEU A 131 -1.27 4.49 -1.47
N PRO A 132 -0.73 5.52 -0.79
CA PRO A 132 -0.79 6.89 -1.27
C PRO A 132 -0.04 7.10 -2.60
N LEU A 133 1.08 6.39 -2.80
CA LEU A 133 1.84 6.48 -4.05
C LEU A 133 1.05 5.89 -5.23
N ILE A 134 0.43 4.73 -5.04
CA ILE A 134 -0.43 4.08 -6.03
C ILE A 134 -1.62 4.97 -6.38
N LEU A 135 -2.25 5.59 -5.39
CA LEU A 135 -3.35 6.54 -5.59
C LEU A 135 -2.91 7.74 -6.45
N LEU A 136 -1.73 8.30 -6.18
CA LEU A 136 -1.20 9.45 -6.91
C LEU A 136 -0.89 9.10 -8.37
N VAL A 137 -0.21 7.97 -8.61
CA VAL A 137 0.07 7.46 -9.96
C VAL A 137 -1.24 7.15 -10.71
N GLY A 138 -2.21 6.52 -10.04
CA GLY A 138 -3.53 6.24 -10.59
C GLY A 138 -4.28 7.50 -10.98
N GLN A 139 -4.29 8.51 -10.11
CA GLN A 139 -4.92 9.80 -10.37
C GLN A 139 -4.25 10.54 -11.54
N TYR A 140 -2.92 10.54 -11.59
CA TYR A 140 -2.16 11.12 -12.69
C TYR A 140 -2.47 10.43 -14.02
N GLY A 141 -2.46 9.09 -14.05
CA GLY A 141 -2.83 8.30 -15.23
C GLY A 141 -4.26 8.57 -15.69
N TRP A 142 -5.21 8.67 -14.76
CA TRP A 142 -6.60 9.00 -15.07
C TRP A 142 -6.73 10.41 -15.64
N HIS A 143 -6.04 11.39 -15.07
CA HIS A 143 -5.99 12.76 -15.57
C HIS A 143 -5.39 12.83 -16.98
N LYS A 144 -4.26 12.16 -17.23
CA LYS A 144 -3.65 12.11 -18.56
C LYS A 144 -4.58 11.47 -19.58
N ARG A 145 -5.22 10.35 -19.23
CA ARG A 145 -6.20 9.68 -20.10
C ARG A 145 -7.38 10.60 -20.41
N LYS A 146 -7.90 11.31 -19.40
CA LYS A 146 -8.98 12.27 -19.56
C LYS A 146 -8.57 13.43 -20.47
N GLN A 147 -7.36 13.98 -20.29
CA GLN A 147 -6.82 15.04 -21.13
C GLN A 147 -6.60 14.57 -22.58
N TYR A 148 -6.09 13.36 -22.80
CA TYR A 148 -5.99 12.78 -24.15
C TYR A 148 -7.36 12.67 -24.84
N LEU A 149 -8.38 12.23 -24.11
CA LEU A 149 -9.77 12.16 -24.61
C LEU A 149 -10.43 13.54 -24.78
N MET A 150 -9.96 14.57 -24.10
CA MET A 150 -10.46 15.95 -24.23
C MET A 150 -9.78 16.70 -25.37
N ASN A 151 -8.48 16.48 -25.57
CA ASN A 151 -7.70 17.08 -26.65
C ASN A 151 -8.02 16.45 -28.02
N ASN A 152 -8.56 15.22 -28.05
CA ASN A 152 -9.07 14.57 -29.26
C ASN A 152 -10.60 14.36 -29.18
N PRO A 153 -11.42 15.43 -29.29
CA PRO A 153 -12.87 15.32 -29.27
C PRO A 153 -13.40 14.41 -30.39
N GLN A 154 -12.67 14.34 -31.51
CA GLN A 154 -12.94 13.49 -32.66
C GLN A 154 -12.85 11.98 -32.31
N ALA A 155 -11.79 11.57 -31.61
CA ALA A 155 -11.64 10.18 -31.14
C ALA A 155 -12.75 9.79 -30.14
N LYS A 156 -13.18 10.74 -29.30
CA LYS A 156 -14.27 10.53 -28.34
C LYS A 156 -15.64 10.41 -29.02
N GLN A 157 -15.86 11.11 -30.14
CA GLN A 157 -17.07 10.96 -30.95
C GLN A 157 -17.10 9.58 -31.62
N SER A 158 -16.00 9.19 -32.28
CA SER A 158 -15.84 7.87 -32.89
C SER A 158 -16.04 6.71 -31.88
N GLN A 159 -15.42 6.76 -30.70
CA GLN A 159 -15.58 5.74 -29.65
C GLN A 159 -17.02 5.61 -29.11
N LYS A 160 -17.82 6.67 -29.22
CA LYS A 160 -19.22 6.67 -28.76
C LYS A 160 -20.19 6.45 -29.90
N ALA A 161 -19.74 6.41 -31.15
CA ALA A 161 -20.59 6.34 -32.34
C ALA A 161 -21.51 5.11 -32.29
N ALA A 162 -20.96 3.90 -32.07
CA ALA A 162 -21.77 2.68 -31.97
C ALA A 162 -22.78 2.75 -30.83
N LYS A 163 -22.35 3.20 -29.64
CA LYS A 163 -23.24 3.34 -28.49
C LYS A 163 -24.40 4.32 -28.77
N LYS A 164 -24.12 5.47 -29.40
CA LYS A 164 -25.15 6.43 -29.81
C LYS A 164 -26.08 5.83 -30.85
N ALA A 165 -25.54 5.13 -31.86
CA ALA A 165 -26.32 4.49 -32.91
C ALA A 165 -27.28 3.43 -32.35
N TYR A 166 -26.82 2.57 -31.43
CA TYR A 166 -27.70 1.62 -30.75
C TYR A 166 -28.79 2.30 -29.90
N GLN A 167 -28.45 3.37 -29.20
CA GLN A 167 -29.44 4.14 -28.44
C GLN A 167 -30.47 4.82 -29.35
N ALA A 168 -30.04 5.31 -30.51
CA ALA A 168 -30.93 5.91 -31.50
C ALA A 168 -31.83 4.84 -32.15
N LEU A 169 -31.28 3.70 -32.57
CA LEU A 169 -32.05 2.56 -33.08
C LEU A 169 -33.11 2.09 -32.08
N LYS A 170 -32.77 1.98 -30.80
CA LYS A 170 -33.72 1.55 -29.75
C LYS A 170 -34.90 2.51 -29.57
N LYS A 171 -34.72 3.80 -29.87
CA LYS A 171 -35.76 4.83 -29.71
C LYS A 171 -36.70 4.93 -30.91
N ILE A 172 -36.32 4.35 -32.05
CA ILE A 172 -37.13 4.36 -33.26
C ILE A 172 -38.30 3.38 -33.07
N ASP A 173 -39.52 3.88 -33.28
CA ASP A 173 -40.70 3.02 -33.33
C ASP A 173 -40.75 2.29 -34.67
N ILE A 174 -40.74 0.95 -34.61
CA ILE A 174 -40.72 0.03 -35.75
C ILE A 174 -41.99 0.19 -36.62
N ASN A 175 -43.08 0.70 -36.06
CA ASN A 175 -44.35 0.90 -36.75
C ASN A 175 -44.53 2.31 -37.34
N SER A 176 -43.57 3.21 -37.13
CA SER A 176 -43.66 4.57 -37.65
C SER A 176 -43.52 4.59 -39.17
N SER A 177 -44.28 5.46 -39.85
CA SER A 177 -44.13 5.70 -41.30
C SER A 177 -42.75 6.27 -41.66
N ASP A 178 -42.06 6.91 -40.71
CA ASP A 178 -40.75 7.52 -40.89
C ASP A 178 -39.59 6.58 -40.47
N TYR A 179 -39.90 5.30 -40.23
CA TYR A 179 -38.96 4.29 -39.76
C TYR A 179 -37.72 4.21 -40.66
N TYR A 180 -37.90 4.01 -41.97
CA TYR A 180 -36.81 3.80 -42.92
C TYR A 180 -35.85 5.00 -42.99
N ASN A 181 -36.41 6.22 -43.03
CA ASN A 181 -35.63 7.46 -42.97
C ASN A 181 -34.83 7.57 -41.67
N SER A 182 -35.44 7.24 -40.53
CA SER A 182 -34.76 7.29 -39.24
C SER A 182 -33.62 6.26 -39.13
N VAL A 183 -33.78 5.06 -39.68
CA VAL A 183 -32.74 4.01 -39.71
C VAL A 183 -31.57 4.44 -40.60
N GLY A 184 -31.85 4.88 -41.83
CA GLY A 184 -30.84 5.40 -42.74
C GLY A 184 -30.08 6.60 -42.16
N ARG A 185 -30.79 7.49 -41.43
CA ARG A 185 -30.18 8.61 -40.70
C ARG A 185 -29.26 8.13 -39.57
N VAL A 186 -29.63 7.09 -38.84
CA VAL A 186 -28.76 6.53 -37.79
C VAL A 186 -27.49 5.93 -38.40
N LEU A 187 -27.62 5.17 -39.49
CA LEU A 187 -26.48 4.57 -40.18
C LEU A 187 -25.52 5.64 -40.74
N THR A 188 -26.04 6.65 -41.43
CA THR A 188 -25.23 7.76 -41.96
C THR A 188 -24.60 8.59 -40.84
N THR A 189 -25.32 8.86 -39.74
CA THR A 189 -24.75 9.56 -38.57
C THR A 189 -23.63 8.74 -37.92
N TYR A 190 -23.79 7.41 -37.81
CA TYR A 190 -22.75 6.52 -37.30
C TYR A 190 -21.48 6.58 -38.16
N ILE A 191 -21.63 6.46 -39.48
CA ILE A 191 -20.50 6.52 -40.41
C ILE A 191 -19.85 7.92 -40.37
N SER A 192 -20.64 8.98 -40.24
CA SER A 192 -20.12 10.35 -40.07
C SER A 192 -19.26 10.50 -38.81
N ASP A 193 -19.76 9.99 -37.67
CA ASP A 193 -19.05 10.03 -36.39
C ASP A 193 -17.78 9.17 -36.43
N LYS A 194 -17.76 8.07 -37.21
CA LYS A 194 -16.57 7.20 -37.38
C LYS A 194 -15.52 7.76 -38.33
N LEU A 195 -15.93 8.28 -39.48
CA LEU A 195 -15.05 8.93 -40.46
C LEU A 195 -14.65 10.35 -40.04
N ASN A 196 -15.29 10.88 -38.99
CA ASN A 196 -15.07 12.24 -38.48
C ASN A 196 -15.18 13.31 -39.60
N ARG A 197 -16.09 13.07 -40.54
CA ARG A 197 -16.40 13.93 -41.68
C ARG A 197 -17.90 13.87 -41.94
N SER A 198 -18.49 14.99 -42.33
CA SER A 198 -19.89 15.03 -42.76
C SER A 198 -20.09 14.16 -44.00
N VAL A 199 -20.95 13.16 -43.88
CA VAL A 199 -21.44 12.33 -45.01
C VAL A 199 -22.69 12.92 -45.67
N ALA A 200 -23.27 13.97 -45.10
CA ALA A 200 -24.40 14.67 -45.71
C ALA A 200 -23.99 15.29 -47.04
N GLY A 201 -24.65 14.87 -48.13
CA GLY A 201 -24.38 15.32 -49.48
C GLY A 201 -23.33 14.51 -50.26
N LEU A 202 -22.75 13.47 -49.67
CA LEU A 202 -21.90 12.53 -50.42
C LEU A 202 -22.77 11.55 -51.21
N THR A 203 -22.31 11.23 -52.42
CA THR A 203 -22.89 10.14 -53.21
C THR A 203 -22.55 8.79 -52.56
N GLN A 204 -23.36 7.76 -52.80
CA GLN A 204 -23.08 6.41 -52.29
C GLN A 204 -21.69 5.90 -52.76
N ALA A 205 -21.27 6.26 -53.98
CA ALA A 205 -19.95 5.91 -54.52
C ALA A 205 -18.79 6.58 -53.76
N GLU A 206 -18.92 7.86 -53.42
CA GLU A 206 -17.91 8.58 -52.62
C GLU A 206 -17.82 8.00 -51.20
N LEU A 207 -18.96 7.67 -50.60
CA LEU A 207 -19.01 7.01 -49.29
C LEU A 207 -18.28 5.66 -49.30
N SER A 208 -18.55 4.83 -50.31
CA SER A 208 -17.86 3.56 -50.52
C SER A 208 -16.34 3.76 -50.64
N GLY A 209 -15.90 4.73 -51.43
CA GLY A 209 -14.48 5.07 -51.58
C GLY A 209 -13.82 5.46 -50.26
N LEU A 210 -14.49 6.27 -49.42
CA LEU A 210 -13.99 6.65 -48.10
C LEU A 210 -13.90 5.46 -47.13
N MET A 211 -14.88 4.56 -47.16
CA MET A 211 -14.89 3.37 -46.30
C MET A 211 -13.78 2.39 -46.70
N LEU A 212 -13.57 2.17 -48.00
CA LEU A 212 -12.45 1.36 -48.51
C LEU A 212 -11.10 1.96 -48.12
N ALA A 213 -10.96 3.29 -48.17
CA ALA A 213 -9.74 3.97 -47.74
C ALA A 213 -9.43 3.83 -46.23
N GLN A 214 -10.45 3.54 -45.41
CA GLN A 214 -10.29 3.22 -43.98
C GLN A 214 -10.08 1.73 -43.71
N GLY A 215 -9.96 0.89 -44.74
CA GLY A 215 -9.69 -0.54 -44.61
C GLY A 215 -10.93 -1.43 -44.42
N VAL A 216 -12.14 -0.92 -44.67
CA VAL A 216 -13.36 -1.72 -44.67
C VAL A 216 -13.37 -2.65 -45.90
N ASN A 217 -13.71 -3.93 -45.71
CA ASN A 217 -13.81 -4.89 -46.82
C ASN A 217 -14.94 -4.50 -47.79
N ASN A 218 -14.75 -4.78 -49.08
CA ASN A 218 -15.72 -4.53 -50.14
C ASN A 218 -17.10 -5.15 -49.85
N ASP A 219 -17.13 -6.36 -49.27
CA ASP A 219 -18.38 -7.03 -48.90
C ASP A 219 -19.20 -6.21 -47.89
N LEU A 220 -18.54 -5.65 -46.88
CA LEU A 220 -19.18 -4.80 -45.86
C LEU A 220 -19.64 -3.46 -46.44
N VAL A 221 -18.86 -2.90 -47.37
CA VAL A 221 -19.24 -1.67 -48.08
C VAL A 221 -20.50 -1.88 -48.92
N GLU A 222 -20.62 -3.03 -49.59
CA GLU A 222 -21.85 -3.36 -50.34
C GLU A 222 -23.06 -3.61 -49.44
N GLN A 223 -22.87 -4.24 -48.28
CA GLN A 223 -23.96 -4.38 -47.30
C GLN A 223 -24.45 -3.01 -46.81
N VAL A 224 -23.54 -2.07 -46.55
CA VAL A 224 -23.89 -0.69 -46.18
C VAL A 224 -24.68 -0.02 -47.31
N ARG A 225 -24.22 -0.15 -48.56
CA ARG A 225 -24.89 0.44 -49.72
C ARG A 225 -26.30 -0.13 -49.89
N THR A 226 -26.45 -1.44 -49.73
CA THR A 226 -27.73 -2.14 -49.81
C THR A 226 -28.68 -1.66 -48.71
N CYS A 227 -28.20 -1.56 -47.47
CA CYS A 227 -28.99 -1.07 -46.33
C CYS A 227 -29.45 0.39 -46.51
N LEU A 228 -28.58 1.26 -47.02
CA LEU A 228 -28.95 2.65 -47.36
C LEU A 228 -29.98 2.71 -48.49
N THR A 229 -29.80 1.90 -49.54
CA THR A 229 -30.74 1.80 -50.66
C THR A 229 -32.11 1.33 -50.18
N ILE A 230 -32.18 0.31 -49.31
CA ILE A 230 -33.42 -0.15 -48.69
C ILE A 230 -34.08 0.96 -47.88
N SER A 231 -33.30 1.73 -47.12
CA SER A 231 -33.80 2.85 -46.33
C SER A 231 -34.36 3.98 -47.20
N GLU A 232 -33.70 4.32 -48.30
CA GLU A 232 -34.16 5.31 -49.28
C GLU A 232 -35.42 4.82 -50.00
N MET A 233 -35.43 3.58 -50.48
CA MET A 233 -36.60 2.97 -51.14
C MET A 233 -37.81 2.95 -50.20
N GLY A 234 -37.63 2.55 -48.94
CA GLY A 234 -38.70 2.54 -47.94
C GLY A 234 -39.27 3.93 -47.63
N GLN A 235 -38.47 4.99 -47.78
CA GLN A 235 -38.91 6.38 -47.60
C GLN A 235 -39.73 6.89 -48.78
N TYR A 236 -39.30 6.63 -50.02
CA TYR A 236 -39.90 7.21 -51.23
C TYR A 236 -40.94 6.30 -51.90
N ALA A 237 -40.84 4.99 -51.68
CA ALA A 237 -41.75 3.98 -52.21
C ALA A 237 -42.10 2.97 -51.11
N PRO A 238 -42.99 3.34 -50.15
CA PRO A 238 -43.41 2.45 -49.07
C PRO A 238 -44.25 1.28 -49.60
N ILE A 239 -43.58 0.27 -50.16
CA ILE A 239 -44.19 -1.00 -50.54
C ILE A 239 -44.28 -1.85 -49.27
N HIS A 240 -45.47 -2.37 -48.97
CA HIS A 240 -45.83 -3.14 -47.78
C HIS A 240 -45.07 -4.47 -47.57
N GLN A 241 -43.98 -4.71 -48.33
CA GLN A 241 -43.30 -6.01 -48.42
C GLN A 241 -41.97 -6.08 -47.65
N MET A 242 -41.40 -4.96 -47.19
CA MET A 242 -40.17 -4.99 -46.39
C MET A 242 -40.48 -5.11 -44.90
N ASN A 243 -39.90 -6.12 -44.26
CA ASN A 243 -40.06 -6.36 -42.83
C ASN A 243 -39.17 -5.39 -42.04
N THR A 244 -39.77 -4.36 -41.43
CA THR A 244 -39.04 -3.36 -40.63
C THR A 244 -38.23 -3.99 -39.48
N LYS A 245 -38.64 -5.16 -38.96
CA LYS A 245 -37.87 -5.88 -37.93
C LYS A 245 -36.58 -6.50 -38.48
N GLU A 246 -36.61 -6.98 -39.71
CA GLU A 246 -35.45 -7.57 -40.38
C GLU A 246 -34.40 -6.50 -40.67
N VAL A 247 -34.83 -5.38 -41.26
CA VAL A 247 -33.98 -4.20 -41.50
C VAL A 247 -33.38 -3.67 -40.19
N HIS A 248 -34.13 -3.71 -39.08
CA HIS A 248 -33.61 -3.33 -37.76
C HIS A 248 -32.43 -4.21 -37.32
N LEU A 249 -32.58 -5.53 -37.46
CA LEU A 249 -31.59 -6.50 -37.02
C LEU A 249 -30.35 -6.44 -37.91
N GLU A 250 -30.55 -6.35 -39.22
CA GLU A 250 -29.46 -6.19 -40.19
C GLU A 250 -28.67 -4.90 -39.95
N THR A 251 -29.34 -3.78 -39.73
CA THR A 251 -28.64 -2.52 -39.41
C THR A 251 -27.82 -2.65 -38.13
N LYS A 252 -28.36 -3.36 -37.13
CA LYS A 252 -27.70 -3.58 -35.84
C LYS A 252 -26.46 -4.47 -35.98
N SER A 253 -26.52 -5.54 -36.77
CA SER A 253 -25.38 -6.42 -37.05
C SER A 253 -24.33 -5.71 -37.89
N LEU A 254 -24.74 -4.96 -38.90
CA LEU A 254 -23.86 -4.16 -39.75
C LEU A 254 -23.03 -3.17 -38.93
N ILE A 255 -23.66 -2.42 -38.01
CA ILE A 255 -22.94 -1.52 -37.10
C ILE A 255 -21.94 -2.29 -36.21
N ALA A 256 -22.30 -3.50 -35.77
CA ALA A 256 -21.42 -4.32 -34.94
C ALA A 256 -20.19 -4.83 -35.71
N GLU A 257 -20.36 -5.14 -37.00
CA GLU A 257 -19.28 -5.59 -37.87
C GLU A 257 -18.37 -4.43 -38.28
N LEU A 258 -18.93 -3.27 -38.61
CA LEU A 258 -18.17 -2.05 -38.88
C LEU A 258 -17.33 -1.62 -37.67
N GLU A 259 -17.85 -1.75 -36.45
CA GLU A 259 -17.11 -1.41 -35.21
C GLU A 259 -15.87 -2.28 -34.97
N LYS A 260 -15.83 -3.50 -35.53
CA LYS A 260 -14.64 -4.36 -35.42
C LYS A 260 -13.50 -3.91 -36.34
N VAL A 261 -13.84 -3.18 -37.40
CA VAL A 261 -12.90 -2.78 -38.45
C VAL A 261 -12.48 -1.32 -38.33
N LEU A 262 -13.41 -0.42 -37.94
CA LEU A 262 -13.23 1.03 -37.80
C LEU A 262 -12.97 1.48 -36.35
#